data_AF-A0A2G5PD90-F1
#
_entry.id   AF-A0A2G5PD90-F1
#
_cell.length_a   1.000
_cell.length_b   1.000
_cell.length_c   1.000
_cell.angle_alpha   90.00
_cell.angle_beta   90.00
_cell.angle_gamma   90.00
#
_symmetry.space_group_name_H-M   'P 1'
#
loop_
_entity.id
_entity.type
_entity.pdbx_description
1 polymer ?
#
loop_
_entity_poly.entity_id
_entity_poly.type
_entity_poly.pdbx_seq_one_letter_code
_entity_poly.pdbx_strand_id
1 'polypeptide(L)'
;MHRYRAANQHGGQMHNAIDILESAIPSTDATEVYTVTHKALASAITVIARADDSAGIIGDACRRLLALHPTTAIAAAVPPGKLVDWMVKFQFDGKVDYFELDPVAYAPALGDAGIAAYRARLDELRASLSAEPAEPFHPDPDLHKRWVLEWNDKRLAVLDHDIAAIIRTHARDRRVAAWFVDTAKAFAEIGEIDLAIDWAAQGVDIGPWHQSLQAAGYWCGLLAEHRPADELDARLTVFRRWPSSSTAAQLHRSASAQWPGYADEVMDTLSQTPREAVLFTLLTLKDPRQAWDLAQRLSLDSDDVWAELIKSYDKIDPAATLPIHRRLVEQQLIEADARHYRAAARRLAKMRKLAAGTDHSAEVDEFIADLRESHRRRPRLQQEFDRAGLP
;
A
#
# COMPACT_ATOMS: atom_id res chain seq x y z
N MET A 1 -13.67 -0.90 -18.84
CA MET A 1 -12.34 -1.20 -19.42
C MET A 1 -11.78 -0.07 -20.29
N HIS A 2 -12.54 0.52 -21.25
CA HIS A 2 -12.06 1.67 -22.05
C HIS A 2 -11.79 2.94 -21.21
N ARG A 3 -12.67 3.27 -20.26
CA ARG A 3 -12.49 4.43 -19.35
C ARG A 3 -11.27 4.27 -18.44
N TYR A 4 -11.10 3.10 -17.83
CA TYR A 4 -9.93 2.75 -17.01
C TYR A 4 -8.60 2.91 -17.77
N ARG A 5 -8.48 2.37 -19.00
CA ARG A 5 -7.23 2.50 -19.78
C ARG A 5 -6.93 3.95 -20.16
N ALA A 6 -7.96 4.73 -20.52
CA ALA A 6 -7.82 6.14 -20.83
C ALA A 6 -7.40 6.97 -19.62
N ALA A 7 -7.98 6.70 -18.44
CA ALA A 7 -7.60 7.35 -17.18
C ALA A 7 -6.13 7.08 -16.83
N ASN A 8 -5.68 5.82 -16.95
CA ASN A 8 -4.28 5.46 -16.71
C ASN A 8 -3.31 6.14 -17.69
N GLN A 9 -3.66 6.17 -18.98
CA GLN A 9 -2.84 6.86 -19.97
C GLN A 9 -2.75 8.36 -19.69
N HIS A 10 -3.88 8.97 -19.31
CA HIS A 10 -3.92 10.39 -18.97
C HIS A 10 -3.11 10.70 -17.71
N GLY A 11 -3.22 9.89 -16.65
CA GLY A 11 -2.39 10.03 -15.45
C GLY A 11 -0.89 9.94 -15.77
N GLY A 12 -0.49 9.02 -16.64
CA GLY A 12 0.89 8.96 -17.13
C GLY A 12 1.34 10.24 -17.86
N GLN A 13 0.47 10.86 -18.67
CA GLN A 13 0.75 12.14 -19.31
C GLN A 13 0.85 13.29 -18.30
N MET A 14 0.01 13.30 -17.26
CA MET A 14 0.07 14.28 -16.18
C MET A 14 1.41 14.20 -15.46
N HIS A 15 1.87 13.00 -15.10
CA HIS A 15 3.18 12.81 -14.46
C HIS A 15 4.32 13.33 -15.34
N ASN A 16 4.35 12.97 -16.62
CA ASN A 16 5.37 13.49 -17.55
C ASN A 16 5.35 15.03 -17.63
N ALA A 17 4.16 15.64 -17.61
CA ALA A 17 4.03 17.10 -17.63
C ALA A 17 4.51 17.74 -16.31
N ILE A 18 4.28 17.09 -15.17
CA ILE A 18 4.80 17.53 -13.88
C ILE A 18 6.34 17.40 -13.86
N ASP A 19 6.92 16.33 -14.41
CA ASP A 19 8.38 16.17 -14.51
C ASP A 19 9.01 17.30 -15.35
N ILE A 20 8.35 17.71 -16.44
CA ILE A 20 8.77 18.87 -17.24
C ILE A 20 8.68 20.17 -16.42
N LEU A 21 7.58 20.37 -15.69
CA LEU A 21 7.37 21.54 -14.85
C LEU A 21 8.44 21.64 -13.75
N GLU A 22 8.71 20.53 -13.04
CA GLU A 22 9.75 20.43 -12.00
C GLU A 22 11.14 20.72 -12.56
N SER A 23 11.46 20.18 -13.75
CA SER A 23 12.74 20.41 -14.41
C SER A 23 12.94 21.87 -14.85
N ALA A 24 11.85 22.59 -15.10
CA ALA A 24 11.89 23.99 -15.53
C ALA A 24 12.05 24.99 -14.37
N ILE A 25 11.80 24.58 -13.12
CA ILE A 25 11.86 25.46 -11.92
C ILE A 25 13.18 26.26 -11.85
N PRO A 26 14.38 25.67 -12.07
CA PRO A 26 15.63 26.41 -11.91
C PRO A 26 15.88 27.46 -13.00
N SER A 27 15.21 27.36 -14.16
CA SER A 27 15.50 28.15 -15.37
C SER A 27 14.37 29.07 -15.80
N THR A 28 13.22 29.01 -15.15
CA THR A 28 12.00 29.76 -15.52
C THR A 28 11.65 30.76 -14.42
N ASP A 29 11.01 31.87 -14.80
CA ASP A 29 10.51 32.85 -13.84
C ASP A 29 9.56 32.21 -12.82
N ALA A 30 9.76 32.50 -11.53
CA ALA A 30 9.02 31.86 -10.45
C ALA A 30 7.51 32.14 -10.53
N THR A 31 7.11 33.33 -11.00
CA THR A 31 5.69 33.69 -11.16
C THR A 31 5.05 32.88 -12.28
N GLU A 32 5.78 32.63 -13.36
CA GLU A 32 5.33 31.77 -14.45
C GLU A 32 5.18 30.31 -13.97
N VAL A 33 6.18 29.77 -13.27
CA VAL A 33 6.13 28.42 -12.69
C VAL A 33 4.94 28.25 -11.75
N TYR A 34 4.72 29.20 -10.83
CA TYR A 34 3.58 29.20 -9.93
C TYR A 34 2.26 29.24 -10.70
N THR A 35 2.15 30.11 -11.70
CA THR A 35 0.94 30.25 -12.52
C THR A 35 0.59 28.94 -13.24
N VAL A 36 1.60 28.28 -13.82
CA VAL A 36 1.42 26.98 -14.49
C VAL A 36 1.03 25.91 -13.47
N THR A 37 1.73 25.82 -12.33
CA THR A 37 1.44 24.87 -11.25
C THR A 37 0.00 25.02 -10.74
N HIS A 38 -0.41 26.25 -10.45
CA HIS A 38 -1.75 26.57 -9.95
C HIS A 38 -2.86 26.21 -10.96
N LYS A 39 -2.66 26.52 -12.25
CA LYS A 39 -3.61 26.15 -13.31
C LYS A 39 -3.64 24.65 -13.55
N ALA A 40 -2.48 23.99 -13.53
CA ALA A 40 -2.37 22.54 -13.67
C ALA A 40 -3.12 21.83 -12.54
N LEU A 41 -2.95 22.28 -11.29
CA LEU A 41 -3.68 21.76 -10.13
C LEU A 41 -5.20 21.91 -10.29
N ALA A 42 -5.69 23.11 -10.63
CA ALA A 42 -7.13 23.35 -10.84
C ALA A 42 -7.72 22.47 -11.96
N SER A 43 -6.94 22.25 -13.03
CA SER A 43 -7.31 21.38 -14.14
C SER A 43 -7.33 19.91 -13.71
N ALA A 44 -6.29 19.45 -13.02
CA ALA A 44 -6.15 18.08 -12.51
C ALA A 44 -7.31 17.69 -11.58
N ILE A 45 -7.67 18.59 -10.65
CA ILE A 45 -8.82 18.40 -9.75
C ILE A 45 -10.15 18.29 -10.53
N THR A 46 -10.29 19.03 -11.64
CA THR A 46 -11.48 18.91 -12.50
C THR A 46 -11.51 17.59 -13.26
N VAL A 47 -10.35 17.06 -13.66
CA VAL A 47 -10.22 15.79 -14.35
C VAL A 47 -10.56 14.62 -13.41
N ILE A 48 -9.93 14.57 -12.23
CA ILE A 48 -10.08 13.45 -11.31
C ILE A 48 -11.52 13.30 -10.80
N ALA A 49 -12.24 14.42 -10.62
CA ALA A 49 -13.66 14.42 -10.25
C ALA A 49 -14.57 13.64 -11.24
N ARG A 50 -14.08 13.32 -12.45
CA ARG A 50 -14.83 12.63 -13.51
C ARG A 50 -14.16 11.35 -13.99
N ALA A 51 -12.96 11.03 -13.49
CA ALA A 51 -12.15 9.92 -13.98
C ALA A 51 -12.42 8.63 -13.20
N ASP A 52 -12.31 7.49 -13.87
CA ASP A 52 -12.20 6.18 -13.21
C ASP A 52 -10.73 5.96 -12.81
N ASP A 53 -10.33 6.63 -11.72
CA ASP A 53 -8.98 6.58 -11.17
C ASP A 53 -8.82 5.47 -10.13
N SER A 54 -9.47 4.32 -10.34
CA SER A 54 -9.33 3.16 -9.45
C SER A 54 -7.89 2.65 -9.32
N ALA A 55 -6.98 3.07 -10.23
CA ALA A 55 -5.55 2.79 -10.17
C ALA A 55 -4.75 3.81 -9.33
N GLY A 56 -5.34 4.97 -8.98
CA GLY A 56 -4.75 6.02 -8.15
C GLY A 56 -3.78 6.96 -8.86
N ILE A 57 -3.47 6.74 -10.13
CA ILE A 57 -2.42 7.48 -10.85
C ILE A 57 -2.75 8.96 -11.08
N ILE A 58 -4.01 9.30 -11.32
CA ILE A 58 -4.41 10.72 -11.43
C ILE A 58 -4.37 11.36 -10.04
N GLY A 59 -4.82 10.63 -9.01
CA GLY A 59 -4.73 11.05 -7.61
C GLY A 59 -3.29 11.34 -7.19
N ASP A 60 -2.33 10.50 -7.57
CA ASP A 60 -0.92 10.71 -7.30
C ASP A 60 -0.37 11.94 -8.03
N ALA A 61 -0.80 12.19 -9.27
CA ALA A 61 -0.45 13.42 -9.98
C ALA A 61 -1.03 14.67 -9.30
N CYS A 62 -2.27 14.62 -8.80
CA CYS A 62 -2.85 15.69 -7.98
C CYS A 62 -2.04 15.94 -6.71
N ARG A 63 -1.63 14.89 -5.98
CA ARG A 63 -0.79 15.01 -4.77
C ARG A 63 0.57 15.63 -5.08
N ARG A 64 1.20 15.27 -6.19
CA ARG A 64 2.46 15.91 -6.64
C ARG A 64 2.29 17.41 -6.89
N LEU A 65 1.21 17.81 -7.56
CA LEU A 65 0.90 19.23 -7.79
C LEU A 65 0.58 19.98 -6.47
N LEU A 66 -0.12 19.34 -5.53
CA LEU A 66 -0.39 19.89 -4.20
C LEU A 66 0.89 20.10 -3.40
N ALA A 67 1.87 19.19 -3.50
CA ALA A 67 3.18 19.33 -2.86
C ALA A 67 4.04 20.43 -3.51
N LEU A 68 3.91 20.62 -4.82
CA LEU A 68 4.65 21.65 -5.56
C LEU A 68 4.08 23.07 -5.36
N HIS A 69 2.76 23.18 -5.16
CA HIS A 69 2.07 24.48 -5.02
C HIS A 69 2.62 25.40 -3.92
N PRO A 70 2.82 24.97 -2.66
CA PRO A 70 3.40 25.86 -1.63
C PRO A 70 4.83 26.28 -1.97
N THR A 71 5.67 25.35 -2.44
CA THR A 71 7.07 25.63 -2.83
C THR A 71 7.16 26.70 -3.92
N THR A 72 6.31 26.59 -4.94
CA THR A 72 6.25 27.57 -6.03
C THR A 72 5.60 28.89 -5.59
N ALA A 73 4.65 28.86 -4.64
CA ALA A 73 4.06 30.06 -4.06
C ALA A 73 5.09 30.88 -3.26
N ILE A 74 5.98 30.22 -2.51
CA ILE A 74 7.11 30.86 -1.83
C ILE A 74 8.01 31.55 -2.85
N ALA A 75 8.46 30.82 -3.88
CA ALA A 75 9.38 31.34 -4.88
C ALA A 75 8.80 32.53 -5.66
N ALA A 76 7.50 32.50 -5.96
CA ALA A 76 6.79 33.56 -6.65
C ALA A 76 6.37 34.73 -5.73
N ALA A 77 6.70 34.68 -4.43
CA ALA A 77 6.28 35.66 -3.42
C ALA A 77 4.78 35.99 -3.48
N VAL A 78 3.94 34.95 -3.58
CA VAL A 78 2.49 35.11 -3.68
C VAL A 78 1.96 35.85 -2.44
N PRO A 79 1.13 36.90 -2.60
CA PRO A 79 0.59 37.63 -1.45
C PRO A 79 -0.17 36.70 -0.49
N PRO A 80 0.16 36.67 0.82
CA PRO A 80 -0.43 35.73 1.77
C PRO A 80 -1.97 35.75 1.79
N GLY A 81 -2.60 36.93 1.70
CA GLY A 81 -4.06 37.04 1.67
C GLY A 81 -4.70 36.31 0.48
N LYS A 82 -4.09 36.39 -0.72
CA LYS A 82 -4.58 35.65 -1.89
C LYS A 82 -4.41 34.14 -1.72
N LEU A 83 -3.34 33.72 -1.06
CA LEU A 83 -3.07 32.31 -0.79
C LEU A 83 -4.06 31.75 0.25
N VAL A 84 -4.33 32.49 1.32
CA VAL A 84 -5.36 32.18 2.33
C VAL A 84 -6.73 32.04 1.68
N ASP A 85 -7.17 33.02 0.87
CA ASP A 85 -8.46 32.97 0.19
C ASP A 85 -8.57 31.73 -0.71
N TRP A 86 -7.49 31.38 -1.41
CA TRP A 86 -7.46 30.17 -2.22
C TRP A 86 -7.49 28.89 -1.38
N MET A 87 -6.71 28.80 -0.30
CA MET A 87 -6.65 27.62 0.58
C MET A 87 -8.00 27.33 1.22
N VAL A 88 -8.72 28.37 1.67
CA VAL A 88 -10.08 28.25 2.21
C VAL A 88 -11.03 27.77 1.13
N LYS A 89 -11.04 28.42 -0.04
CA LYS A 89 -11.90 28.02 -1.16
C LYS A 89 -11.65 26.58 -1.61
N PHE A 90 -10.39 26.17 -1.69
CA PHE A 90 -10.01 24.82 -2.12
C PHE A 90 -10.57 23.75 -1.17
N GLN A 91 -10.45 23.95 0.14
CA GLN A 91 -10.83 22.95 1.13
C GLN A 91 -12.34 22.93 1.43
N PHE A 92 -13.00 24.10 1.44
CA PHE A 92 -14.41 24.21 1.85
C PHE A 92 -15.40 24.26 0.68
N ASP A 93 -14.99 24.84 -0.46
CA ASP A 93 -15.82 24.98 -1.67
C ASP A 93 -15.31 24.12 -2.84
N GLY A 94 -14.44 23.15 -2.54
CA GLY A 94 -13.78 22.28 -3.50
C GLY A 94 -14.75 21.41 -4.30
N LYS A 95 -14.34 21.02 -5.52
CA LYS A 95 -15.11 20.08 -6.36
C LYS A 95 -15.01 18.63 -5.88
N VAL A 96 -14.04 18.34 -5.03
CA VAL A 96 -13.69 17.03 -4.49
C VAL A 96 -13.34 17.21 -3.02
N ASP A 97 -13.61 16.20 -2.21
CA ASP A 97 -13.53 16.22 -0.74
C ASP A 97 -12.41 15.35 -0.16
N TYR A 98 -11.65 14.64 -1.01
CA TYR A 98 -10.61 13.68 -0.62
C TYR A 98 -9.17 14.18 -0.84
N PHE A 99 -8.97 15.50 -1.00
CA PHE A 99 -7.65 16.12 -0.96
C PHE A 99 -7.59 17.20 0.10
N GLU A 100 -6.56 17.14 0.92
CA GLU A 100 -6.30 18.06 2.00
C GLU A 100 -5.14 18.99 1.65
N LEU A 101 -5.17 20.22 2.17
CA LEU A 101 -4.02 21.11 2.13
C LEU A 101 -3.31 21.03 3.47
N ASP A 102 -1.99 21.10 3.46
CA ASP A 102 -1.19 21.07 4.69
C ASP A 102 -0.73 22.48 5.09
N PRO A 103 -1.32 23.11 6.12
CA PRO A 103 -0.86 24.39 6.65
C PRO A 103 0.65 24.47 6.96
N VAL A 104 1.28 23.36 7.35
CA VAL A 104 2.74 23.32 7.63
C VAL A 104 3.52 23.63 6.36
N ALA A 105 3.16 23.02 5.23
CA ALA A 105 3.82 23.24 3.95
C ALA A 105 3.63 24.69 3.43
N TYR A 106 2.51 25.33 3.76
CA TYR A 106 2.21 26.72 3.34
C TYR A 106 2.75 27.78 4.29
N ALA A 107 3.12 27.42 5.52
CA ALA A 107 3.58 28.37 6.53
C ALA A 107 4.71 29.29 6.06
N PRO A 108 5.75 28.83 5.31
CA PRO A 108 6.79 29.73 4.82
C PRO A 108 6.30 30.76 3.78
N ALA A 109 5.28 30.43 2.96
CA ALA A 109 4.68 31.39 2.02
C ALA A 109 3.76 32.39 2.72
N LEU A 110 3.08 31.95 3.77
CA LEU A 110 2.11 32.75 4.49
C LEU A 110 2.78 33.72 5.47
N GLY A 111 3.86 33.28 6.12
CA GLY A 111 4.43 33.96 7.29
C GLY A 111 3.45 34.05 8.46
N ASP A 112 3.88 34.63 9.58
CA ASP A 112 3.08 34.72 10.81
C ASP A 112 1.75 35.43 10.59
N ALA A 113 1.75 36.53 9.84
CA ALA A 113 0.54 37.29 9.53
C ALA A 113 -0.45 36.50 8.66
N GLY A 114 0.05 35.73 7.68
CA GLY A 114 -0.79 34.88 6.84
C GLY A 114 -1.37 33.70 7.60
N ILE A 115 -0.58 33.08 8.49
CA ILE A 115 -1.07 32.02 9.39
C ILE A 115 -2.12 32.55 10.36
N ALA A 116 -1.91 33.74 10.94
CA ALA A 116 -2.92 34.37 11.80
C ALA A 116 -4.22 34.66 11.04
N ALA A 117 -4.13 35.19 9.81
CA ALA A 117 -5.29 35.40 8.94
C ALA A 117 -5.99 34.08 8.59
N TYR A 118 -5.23 33.02 8.32
CA TYR A 118 -5.77 31.70 8.03
C TYR A 118 -6.55 31.12 9.22
N ARG A 119 -5.99 31.21 10.44
CA ARG A 119 -6.69 30.81 11.68
C ARG A 119 -7.99 31.58 11.87
N ALA A 120 -7.97 32.90 11.67
CA ALA A 120 -9.18 33.72 11.79
C ALA A 120 -10.28 33.26 10.82
N ARG A 121 -9.93 32.89 9.58
CA ARG A 121 -10.90 32.31 8.62
C ARG A 121 -11.45 30.96 9.06
N LEU A 122 -10.62 30.09 9.62
CA LEU A 122 -11.07 28.80 10.17
C LEU A 122 -12.02 28.99 11.35
N ASP A 123 -11.75 29.98 12.22
CA ASP A 123 -12.62 30.31 13.35
C ASP A 123 -13.97 30.90 12.91
N GLU A 124 -13.97 31.77 11.88
CA GLU A 124 -15.20 32.25 11.24
C GLU A 124 -16.05 31.10 10.71
N LEU A 125 -15.42 30.13 10.03
CA LEU A 125 -16.09 28.95 9.49
C LEU A 125 -16.63 28.04 10.61
N ARG A 126 -15.84 27.84 11.67
CA ARG A 126 -16.24 27.07 12.86
C ARG A 126 -17.45 27.69 13.55
N ALA A 127 -17.47 29.02 13.69
CA ALA A 127 -18.59 29.76 14.27
C ALA A 127 -19.86 29.73 13.40
N SER A 128 -19.72 29.45 12.09
CA SER A 128 -20.86 29.31 11.16
C SER A 128 -21.51 27.93 11.17
N LEU A 129 -20.89 26.93 11.81
CA LEU A 129 -21.40 25.56 11.80
C LEU A 129 -22.66 25.43 12.65
N SER A 130 -23.53 24.52 12.21
CA SER A 130 -24.69 24.09 12.99
C SER A 130 -24.25 23.38 14.27
N ALA A 131 -25.15 23.18 15.24
CA ALA A 131 -24.89 22.28 16.35
C ALA A 131 -24.69 20.85 15.84
N GLU A 132 -23.84 20.06 16.51
CA GLU A 132 -23.70 18.64 16.15
C GLU A 132 -25.03 17.91 16.36
N PRO A 133 -25.40 16.99 15.44
CA PRO A 133 -26.59 16.20 15.64
C PRO A 133 -26.50 15.39 16.95
N ALA A 134 -27.55 15.48 17.77
CA ALA A 134 -27.60 14.77 19.05
C ALA A 134 -27.72 13.25 18.88
N GLU A 135 -28.27 12.80 17.75
CA GLU A 135 -28.45 11.38 17.45
C GLU A 135 -27.38 10.86 16.47
N PRO A 136 -26.76 9.70 16.78
CA PRO A 136 -25.95 8.98 15.81
C PRO A 136 -26.78 8.70 14.54
N PHE A 137 -26.17 8.86 13.36
CA PHE A 137 -26.76 8.59 12.03
C PHE A 137 -27.69 9.66 11.45
N HIS A 138 -27.94 10.78 12.14
CA HIS A 138 -28.63 11.90 11.51
C HIS A 138 -27.69 12.58 10.49
N PRO A 139 -28.15 12.88 9.26
CA PRO A 139 -27.32 13.59 8.28
C PRO A 139 -26.84 14.92 8.84
N ASP A 140 -25.52 15.11 8.89
CA ASP A 140 -24.89 16.38 9.24
C ASP A 140 -24.57 17.17 7.96
N PRO A 141 -25.26 18.28 7.68
CA PRO A 141 -24.98 19.10 6.50
C PRO A 141 -23.60 19.75 6.54
N ASP A 142 -22.97 19.85 7.71
CA ASP A 142 -21.66 20.46 7.93
C ASP A 142 -20.54 19.41 8.10
N LEU A 143 -20.82 18.11 7.87
CA LEU A 143 -19.86 17.01 8.08
C LEU A 143 -18.52 17.26 7.39
N HIS A 144 -18.54 17.65 6.12
CA HIS A 144 -17.33 17.97 5.35
C HIS A 144 -16.53 19.09 6.01
N LYS A 145 -17.21 20.18 6.39
CA LYS A 145 -16.54 21.33 7.02
C LYS A 145 -15.94 20.97 8.37
N ARG A 146 -16.63 20.18 9.19
CA ARG A 146 -16.09 19.67 10.47
C ARG A 146 -14.83 18.86 10.24
N TRP A 147 -14.87 17.94 9.29
CA TRP A 147 -13.71 17.11 8.97
C TRP A 147 -12.51 17.94 8.47
N VAL A 148 -12.74 18.93 7.61
CA VAL A 148 -11.70 19.87 7.15
C VAL A 148 -11.14 20.69 8.32
N LEU A 149 -11.98 21.14 9.25
CA LEU A 149 -11.53 21.87 10.44
C LEU A 149 -10.70 20.96 11.36
N GLU A 150 -11.13 19.72 11.59
CA GLU A 150 -10.35 18.74 12.36
C GLU A 150 -8.99 18.46 11.72
N TRP A 151 -8.93 18.35 10.40
CA TRP A 151 -7.68 18.21 9.67
C TRP A 151 -6.76 19.43 9.90
N ASN A 152 -7.30 20.64 9.81
CA ASN A 152 -6.52 21.85 10.04
C ASN A 152 -6.06 21.99 11.50
N ASP A 153 -6.88 21.60 12.47
CA ASP A 153 -6.49 21.58 13.89
C ASP A 153 -5.31 20.64 14.15
N LYS A 154 -5.28 19.48 13.48
CA LYS A 154 -4.14 18.54 13.53
C LYS A 154 -2.87 19.18 12.98
N ARG A 155 -2.93 19.74 11.78
CA ARG A 155 -1.74 20.30 11.12
C ARG A 155 -1.25 21.59 11.75
N LEU A 156 -2.14 22.43 12.26
CA LEU A 156 -1.74 23.63 13.02
C LEU A 156 -1.09 23.26 14.37
N ALA A 157 -1.52 22.18 15.03
CA ALA A 157 -0.85 21.67 16.22
C ALA A 157 0.59 21.21 15.93
N VAL A 158 0.82 20.59 14.76
CA VAL A 158 2.15 20.23 14.26
C VAL A 158 2.97 21.48 13.96
N LEU A 159 2.39 22.46 13.24
CA LEU A 159 3.05 23.74 12.95
C LEU A 159 3.52 24.47 14.21
N ASP A 160 2.72 24.41 15.27
CA ASP A 160 3.01 25.07 16.55
C ASP A 160 4.00 24.29 17.42
N HIS A 161 4.39 23.07 17.02
CA HIS A 161 5.13 22.12 17.86
C HIS A 161 4.46 21.91 19.24
N ASP A 162 3.12 22.00 19.31
CA ASP A 162 2.37 21.85 20.56
C ASP A 162 2.04 20.37 20.81
N ILE A 163 2.87 19.73 21.62
CA ILE A 163 2.71 18.33 22.05
C ILE A 163 1.32 18.05 22.61
N ALA A 164 0.78 18.96 23.45
CA ALA A 164 -0.51 18.76 24.08
C ALA A 164 -1.64 18.87 23.05
N ALA A 165 -1.55 19.80 22.10
CA ALA A 165 -2.51 19.91 21.00
C ALA A 165 -2.45 18.70 20.07
N ILE A 166 -1.26 18.21 19.72
CA ILE A 166 -1.09 17.00 18.89
C ILE A 166 -1.81 15.82 19.55
N ILE A 167 -1.61 15.59 20.85
CA ILE A 167 -2.30 14.52 21.58
C ILE A 167 -3.81 14.71 21.53
N ARG A 168 -4.32 15.93 21.75
CA ARG A 168 -5.78 16.20 21.73
C ARG A 168 -6.40 15.94 20.36
N THR A 169 -5.74 16.35 19.27
CA THR A 169 -6.31 16.32 17.91
C THR A 169 -6.09 14.98 17.20
N HIS A 170 -4.99 14.28 17.46
CA HIS A 170 -4.65 13.03 16.78
C HIS A 170 -5.13 11.80 17.55
N ALA A 171 -4.93 11.76 18.87
CA ALA A 171 -5.18 10.55 19.66
C ALA A 171 -6.67 10.31 19.96
N ARG A 172 -7.52 11.34 19.86
CA ARG A 172 -8.98 11.28 20.13
C ARG A 172 -9.29 10.49 21.41
N ASP A 173 -10.09 9.43 21.35
CA ASP A 173 -10.45 8.58 22.51
C ASP A 173 -9.46 7.44 22.79
N ARG A 174 -8.39 7.32 21.99
CA ARG A 174 -7.32 6.31 22.13
C ARG A 174 -7.78 4.86 22.02
N ARG A 175 -8.89 4.58 21.34
CA ARG A 175 -9.38 3.19 21.14
C ARG A 175 -9.01 2.59 19.79
N VAL A 176 -8.36 3.36 18.91
CA VAL A 176 -8.00 2.95 17.55
C VAL A 176 -6.50 3.04 17.36
N ALA A 177 -5.84 1.94 16.97
CA ALA A 177 -4.38 1.91 16.78
C ALA A 177 -3.90 2.92 15.73
N ALA A 178 -4.70 3.18 14.69
CA ALA A 178 -4.38 4.19 13.69
C ALA A 178 -4.16 5.58 14.30
N TRP A 179 -4.89 5.95 15.36
CA TRP A 179 -4.75 7.25 16.02
C TRP A 179 -3.44 7.36 16.80
N PHE A 180 -2.92 6.25 17.33
CA PHE A 180 -1.57 6.22 17.92
C PHE A 180 -0.51 6.41 16.85
N VAL A 181 -0.66 5.77 15.69
CA VAL A 181 0.26 5.94 14.55
C VAL A 181 0.21 7.38 14.02
N ASP A 182 -0.98 7.97 13.87
CA ASP A 182 -1.13 9.36 13.43
C ASP A 182 -0.48 10.33 14.43
N THR A 183 -0.65 10.08 15.72
CA THR A 183 0.00 10.86 16.79
C THR A 183 1.53 10.72 16.74
N ALA A 184 2.03 9.48 16.54
CA ALA A 184 3.46 9.21 16.42
C ALA A 184 4.08 9.88 15.19
N LYS A 185 3.38 9.89 14.05
CA LYS A 185 3.82 10.62 12.85
C LYS A 185 3.93 12.12 13.08
N ALA A 186 2.95 12.71 13.77
CA ALA A 186 3.00 14.12 14.14
C ALA A 186 4.19 14.44 15.05
N PHE A 187 4.51 13.58 16.02
CA PHE A 187 5.71 13.73 16.85
C PHE A 187 7.01 13.60 16.06
N ALA A 188 7.09 12.62 15.17
CA ALA A 188 8.27 12.43 14.33
C ALA A 188 8.52 13.67 13.44
N GLU A 189 7.46 14.27 12.90
CA GLU A 189 7.55 15.46 12.06
C GLU A 189 8.10 16.69 12.79
N ILE A 190 7.73 16.88 14.07
CA ILE A 190 8.25 17.99 14.89
C ILE A 190 9.61 17.68 15.55
N GLY A 191 10.20 16.52 15.26
CA GLY A 191 11.50 16.08 15.78
C GLY A 191 11.46 15.41 17.16
N GLU A 192 10.27 15.18 17.73
CA GLU A 192 10.08 14.51 19.02
C GLU A 192 10.10 12.98 18.85
N ILE A 193 11.25 12.45 18.42
CA ILE A 193 11.41 11.05 18.00
C ILE A 193 11.13 10.06 19.13
N ASP A 194 11.53 10.37 20.36
CA ASP A 194 11.30 9.49 21.51
C ASP A 194 9.80 9.34 21.79
N LEU A 195 9.03 10.44 21.72
CA LEU A 195 7.58 10.40 21.81
C LEU A 195 6.97 9.64 20.64
N ALA A 196 7.50 9.81 19.42
CA ALA A 196 7.03 9.07 18.26
C ALA A 196 7.16 7.55 18.46
N ILE A 197 8.32 7.09 18.95
CA ILE A 197 8.58 5.67 19.24
C ILE A 197 7.61 5.16 20.31
N ASP A 198 7.47 5.87 21.42
CA ASP A 198 6.61 5.47 22.53
C ASP A 198 5.13 5.39 22.13
N TRP A 199 4.64 6.34 21.33
CA TRP A 199 3.27 6.35 20.84
C TRP A 199 3.01 5.26 19.81
N ALA A 200 3.95 5.00 18.89
CA ALA A 200 3.83 3.92 17.94
C ALA A 200 3.81 2.54 18.65
N ALA A 201 4.65 2.36 19.68
CA ALA A 201 4.69 1.15 20.49
C ALA A 201 3.36 0.88 21.20
N GLN A 202 2.74 1.90 21.79
CA GLN A 202 1.41 1.75 22.42
C GLN A 202 0.33 1.27 21.44
N GLY A 203 0.40 1.69 20.18
CA GLY A 203 -0.55 1.25 19.14
C GLY A 203 -0.52 -0.25 18.85
N VAL A 204 0.57 -0.95 19.19
CA VAL A 204 0.73 -2.41 19.03
C VAL A 204 -0.26 -3.20 19.90
N ASP A 205 -0.75 -2.60 20.98
CA ASP A 205 -1.70 -3.24 21.91
C ASP A 205 -3.17 -2.91 21.65
N ILE A 206 -3.48 -2.10 20.63
CA ILE A 206 -4.82 -1.53 20.44
C ILE A 206 -5.52 -2.11 19.21
N GLY A 207 -6.80 -2.47 19.38
CA GLY A 207 -7.73 -2.72 18.26
C GLY A 207 -7.56 -4.08 17.57
N PRO A 208 -8.09 -4.22 16.34
CA PRO A 208 -7.99 -5.46 15.58
C PRO A 208 -6.55 -5.69 15.08
N TRP A 209 -6.15 -6.96 15.03
CA TRP A 209 -4.76 -7.38 14.79
C TRP A 209 -4.08 -6.71 13.59
N HIS A 210 -4.80 -6.45 12.49
CA HIS A 210 -4.22 -5.82 11.30
C HIS A 210 -3.82 -4.36 11.52
N GLN A 211 -4.56 -3.60 12.35
CA GLN A 211 -4.19 -2.22 12.69
C GLN A 211 -3.00 -2.21 13.67
N SER A 212 -3.01 -3.12 14.65
CA SER A 212 -1.90 -3.29 15.58
C SER A 212 -0.60 -3.69 14.86
N LEU A 213 -0.70 -4.53 13.82
CA LEU A 213 0.45 -4.92 13.01
C LEU A 213 0.98 -3.75 12.15
N GLN A 214 0.11 -2.86 11.67
CA GLN A 214 0.54 -1.62 11.01
C GLN A 214 1.26 -0.68 11.98
N ALA A 215 0.74 -0.54 13.21
CA ALA A 215 1.41 0.23 14.27
C ALA A 215 2.78 -0.37 14.62
N ALA A 216 2.88 -1.69 14.73
CA ALA A 216 4.12 -2.41 14.94
C ALA A 216 5.13 -2.18 13.81
N GLY A 217 4.66 -2.17 12.56
CA GLY A 217 5.48 -1.86 11.39
C GLY A 217 6.08 -0.46 11.45
N TYR A 218 5.27 0.54 11.82
CA TYR A 218 5.74 1.92 11.99
C TYR A 218 6.70 2.07 13.17
N TRP A 219 6.38 1.48 14.33
CA TRP A 219 7.23 1.46 15.51
C TRP A 219 8.62 0.88 15.21
N CYS A 220 8.68 -0.32 14.61
CA CYS A 220 9.97 -0.92 14.26
C CYS A 220 10.71 -0.11 13.18
N GLY A 221 10.00 0.61 12.31
CA GLY A 221 10.60 1.54 11.36
C GLY A 221 11.32 2.70 12.05
N LEU A 222 10.67 3.34 13.03
CA LEU A 222 11.27 4.39 13.85
C LEU A 222 12.48 3.88 14.63
N LEU A 223 12.40 2.67 15.20
CA LEU A 223 13.55 2.05 15.88
C LEU A 223 14.71 1.79 14.91
N ALA A 224 14.45 1.23 13.72
CA ALA A 224 15.51 1.00 12.74
C ALA A 224 16.27 2.28 12.36
N GLU A 225 15.55 3.40 12.25
CA GLU A 225 16.12 4.69 11.87
C GLU A 225 16.85 5.40 13.02
N HIS A 226 16.25 5.42 14.21
CA HIS A 226 16.70 6.29 15.30
C HIS A 226 17.26 5.55 16.52
N ARG A 227 16.90 4.27 16.71
CA ARG A 227 17.35 3.42 17.82
C ARG A 227 17.60 1.97 17.38
N PRO A 228 18.54 1.73 16.45
CA PRO A 228 18.72 0.41 15.82
C PRO A 228 19.10 -0.70 16.81
N ALA A 229 19.66 -0.34 17.97
CA ALA A 229 19.94 -1.30 19.05
C ALA A 229 18.67 -1.96 19.62
N ASP A 230 17.53 -1.27 19.58
CA ASP A 230 16.25 -1.73 20.13
C ASP A 230 15.38 -2.44 19.07
N GLU A 231 15.72 -2.35 17.79
CA GLU A 231 14.89 -2.88 16.69
C GLU A 231 14.74 -4.41 16.79
N LEU A 232 15.81 -5.13 17.09
CA LEU A 232 15.80 -6.60 17.10
C LEU A 232 14.79 -7.14 18.12
N ASP A 233 14.79 -6.59 19.33
CA ASP A 233 13.88 -7.01 20.41
C ASP A 233 12.42 -6.66 20.06
N ALA A 234 12.19 -5.51 19.45
CA ALA A 234 10.88 -5.12 18.94
C ALA A 234 10.38 -6.07 17.84
N ARG A 235 11.22 -6.40 16.85
CA ARG A 235 10.87 -7.33 15.77
C ARG A 235 10.59 -8.74 16.29
N LEU A 236 11.35 -9.19 17.29
CA LEU A 236 11.11 -10.45 17.97
C LEU A 236 9.76 -10.45 18.69
N THR A 237 9.41 -9.35 19.36
CA THR A 237 8.12 -9.17 20.03
C THR A 237 6.97 -9.25 19.03
N VAL A 238 7.10 -8.58 17.88
CA VAL A 238 6.11 -8.59 16.79
C VAL A 238 5.96 -9.99 16.20
N PHE A 239 7.07 -10.70 15.93
CA PHE A 239 7.04 -12.06 15.42
C PHE A 239 6.33 -13.01 16.38
N ARG A 240 6.69 -13.01 17.67
CA ARG A 240 6.08 -13.88 18.68
C ARG A 240 4.58 -13.66 18.82
N ARG A 241 4.12 -12.41 18.67
CA ARG A 241 2.70 -12.05 18.77
C ARG A 241 1.90 -12.41 17.52
N TRP A 242 2.49 -12.21 16.34
CA TRP A 242 1.85 -12.51 15.06
C TRP A 242 2.83 -13.29 14.16
N PRO A 243 3.03 -14.60 14.43
CA PRO A 243 3.95 -15.40 13.66
C PRO A 243 3.47 -15.52 12.21
N SER A 244 4.28 -15.04 11.28
CA SER A 244 4.06 -15.19 9.85
C SER A 244 5.39 -15.16 9.11
N SER A 245 5.38 -15.61 7.87
CA SER A 245 6.53 -15.50 6.97
C SER A 245 7.00 -14.06 6.80
N SER A 246 6.10 -13.06 6.88
CA SER A 246 6.45 -11.65 6.75
C SER A 246 7.07 -11.06 8.00
N THR A 247 6.55 -11.38 9.20
CA THR A 247 7.15 -10.92 10.47
C THR A 247 8.48 -11.64 10.73
N ALA A 248 8.58 -12.93 10.39
CA ALA A 248 9.83 -13.67 10.40
C ALA A 248 10.87 -13.09 9.43
N ALA A 249 10.46 -12.69 8.22
CA ALA A 249 11.37 -12.06 7.26
C ALA A 249 11.92 -10.72 7.76
N GLN A 250 11.11 -9.94 8.47
CA GLN A 250 11.56 -8.70 9.10
C GLN A 250 12.55 -8.99 10.23
N LEU A 251 12.23 -9.93 11.12
CA LEU A 251 13.13 -10.38 12.19
C LEU A 251 14.47 -10.90 11.63
N HIS A 252 14.43 -11.75 10.60
CA HIS A 252 15.64 -12.26 9.94
C HIS A 252 16.54 -11.14 9.42
N ARG A 253 15.97 -10.09 8.82
CA ARG A 253 16.75 -8.94 8.34
C ARG A 253 17.42 -8.18 9.49
N SER A 254 16.70 -7.90 10.57
CA SER A 254 17.24 -7.17 11.73
C SER A 254 18.25 -8.00 12.52
N ALA A 255 18.03 -9.32 12.65
CA ALA A 255 18.94 -10.22 13.35
C ALA A 255 20.28 -10.37 12.61
N SER A 256 20.27 -10.44 11.27
CA SER A 256 21.48 -10.51 10.44
C SER A 256 22.46 -11.59 10.96
N ALA A 257 23.65 -11.24 11.42
CA ALA A 257 24.63 -12.17 11.98
C ALA A 257 24.16 -12.92 13.24
N GLN A 258 23.17 -12.38 13.97
CA GLN A 258 22.58 -13.01 15.15
C GLN A 258 21.46 -14.01 14.81
N TRP A 259 21.06 -14.11 13.53
CA TRP A 259 20.00 -15.02 13.07
C TRP A 259 20.11 -16.47 13.59
N PRO A 260 21.30 -17.10 13.67
CA PRO A 260 21.41 -18.47 14.18
C PRO A 260 20.83 -18.65 15.60
N GLY A 261 20.79 -17.61 16.43
CA GLY A 261 20.19 -17.68 17.77
C GLY A 261 18.66 -17.70 17.79
N TYR A 262 18.01 -17.36 16.67
CA TYR A 262 16.54 -17.28 16.55
C TYR A 262 15.97 -18.28 15.53
N ALA A 263 16.82 -18.88 14.70
CA ALA A 263 16.40 -19.72 13.59
C ALA A 263 15.49 -20.88 14.02
N ASP A 264 15.88 -21.60 15.08
CA ASP A 264 15.10 -22.74 15.59
C ASP A 264 13.75 -22.29 16.13
N GLU A 265 13.70 -21.27 17.00
CA GLU A 265 12.45 -20.72 17.53
C GLU A 265 11.49 -20.30 16.40
N VAL A 266 12.02 -19.59 15.40
CA VAL A 266 11.22 -19.11 14.27
C VAL A 266 10.69 -20.28 13.45
N MET A 267 11.55 -21.24 13.10
CA MET A 267 11.13 -22.38 12.27
C MET A 267 10.15 -23.30 13.00
N ASP A 268 10.33 -23.52 14.31
CA ASP A 268 9.41 -24.30 15.13
C ASP A 268 8.03 -23.63 15.23
N THR A 269 8.02 -22.31 15.43
CA THR A 269 6.78 -21.53 15.49
C THR A 269 6.06 -21.51 14.15
N LEU A 270 6.79 -21.23 13.06
CA LEU A 270 6.21 -21.19 11.71
C LEU A 270 5.71 -22.55 11.24
N SER A 271 6.34 -23.64 11.67
CA SER A 271 5.94 -25.00 11.26
C SER A 271 4.55 -25.39 11.76
N GLN A 272 3.97 -24.67 12.73
CA GLN A 272 2.57 -24.83 13.14
C GLN A 272 1.58 -24.38 12.06
N THR A 273 2.02 -23.52 11.14
CA THR A 273 1.25 -23.09 9.96
C THR A 273 2.08 -23.39 8.71
N PRO A 274 1.91 -24.57 8.07
CA PRO A 274 2.80 -25.05 6.99
C PRO A 274 3.06 -24.03 5.87
N ARG A 275 2.03 -23.27 5.50
CA ARG A 275 2.12 -22.15 4.55
C ARG A 275 3.23 -21.16 4.92
N GLU A 276 3.27 -20.71 6.17
CA GLU A 276 4.19 -19.67 6.61
C GLU A 276 5.63 -20.19 6.67
N ALA A 277 5.85 -21.42 7.13
CA ALA A 277 7.17 -22.06 7.12
C ALA A 277 7.72 -22.20 5.69
N VAL A 278 6.88 -22.66 4.75
CA VAL A 278 7.28 -22.85 3.35
C VAL A 278 7.56 -21.51 2.69
N LEU A 279 6.69 -20.51 2.87
CA LEU A 279 6.88 -19.16 2.31
C LEU A 279 8.13 -18.48 2.86
N PHE A 280 8.37 -18.56 4.18
CA PHE A 280 9.57 -17.99 4.78
C PHE A 280 10.86 -18.62 4.23
N THR A 281 10.90 -19.95 4.15
CA THR A 281 12.05 -20.69 3.63
C THR A 281 12.31 -20.37 2.15
N LEU A 282 11.25 -20.35 1.35
CA LEU A 282 11.33 -20.07 -0.09
C LEU A 282 11.71 -18.61 -0.39
N LEU A 283 11.04 -17.66 0.27
CA LEU A 283 11.12 -16.25 -0.09
C LEU A 283 12.16 -15.47 0.71
N THR A 284 12.47 -15.87 1.93
CA THR A 284 13.46 -15.18 2.78
C THR A 284 14.78 -15.90 2.77
N LEU A 285 14.81 -17.19 3.12
CA LEU A 285 16.05 -17.98 3.15
C LEU A 285 16.55 -18.32 1.74
N LYS A 286 15.68 -18.17 0.73
CA LYS A 286 15.97 -18.49 -0.68
C LYS A 286 16.40 -19.93 -0.88
N ASP A 287 15.86 -20.85 -0.07
CA ASP A 287 16.15 -22.28 -0.15
C ASP A 287 14.93 -23.06 -0.70
N PRO A 288 14.81 -23.19 -2.03
CA PRO A 288 13.72 -23.95 -2.64
C PRO A 288 13.79 -25.46 -2.32
N ARG A 289 14.96 -26.03 -1.99
CA ARG A 289 15.07 -27.45 -1.64
C ARG A 289 14.48 -27.72 -0.28
N GLN A 290 14.89 -26.94 0.71
CA GLN A 290 14.34 -27.05 2.06
C GLN A 290 12.85 -26.70 2.08
N ALA A 291 12.41 -25.69 1.31
CA ALA A 291 10.99 -25.35 1.21
C ALA A 291 10.15 -26.49 0.62
N TRP A 292 10.68 -27.23 -0.37
CA TRP A 292 10.04 -28.41 -0.93
C TRP A 292 9.91 -29.56 0.08
N ASP A 293 10.98 -29.85 0.81
CA ASP A 293 10.97 -30.89 1.85
C ASP A 293 10.02 -30.53 3.00
N LEU A 294 9.99 -29.25 3.40
CA LEU A 294 9.04 -28.73 4.38
C LEU A 294 7.59 -28.88 3.90
N ALA A 295 7.30 -28.50 2.65
CA ALA A 295 5.95 -28.58 2.10
C ALA A 295 5.41 -30.01 2.11
N GLN A 296 6.26 -31.01 1.86
CA GLN A 296 5.88 -32.42 1.96
C GLN A 296 5.73 -32.88 3.41
N ARG A 297 6.75 -32.64 4.25
CA ARG A 297 6.78 -33.08 5.65
C ARG A 297 5.63 -32.50 6.49
N LEU A 298 5.29 -31.24 6.24
CA LEU A 298 4.21 -30.53 6.93
C LEU A 298 2.85 -30.68 6.22
N SER A 299 2.77 -31.48 5.15
CA SER A 299 1.54 -31.71 4.39
C SER A 299 0.85 -30.41 3.94
N LEU A 300 1.59 -29.54 3.25
CA LEU A 300 1.09 -28.24 2.78
C LEU A 300 -0.16 -28.40 1.90
N ASP A 301 -1.26 -27.78 2.33
CA ASP A 301 -2.52 -27.72 1.58
C ASP A 301 -2.85 -26.28 1.13
N SER A 302 -2.04 -25.77 0.19
CA SER A 302 -2.18 -24.39 -0.29
C SER A 302 -1.69 -24.29 -1.73
N ASP A 303 -2.63 -24.27 -2.67
CA ASP A 303 -2.34 -24.29 -4.11
C ASP A 303 -1.54 -23.08 -4.58
N ASP A 304 -1.79 -21.90 -4.02
CA ASP A 304 -1.06 -20.68 -4.35
C ASP A 304 0.40 -20.74 -3.88
N VAL A 305 0.67 -21.34 -2.71
CA VAL A 305 2.04 -21.55 -2.21
C VAL A 305 2.76 -22.61 -3.04
N TRP A 306 2.09 -23.71 -3.39
CA TRP A 306 2.62 -24.70 -4.32
C TRP A 306 2.94 -24.09 -5.68
N ALA A 307 2.06 -23.22 -6.20
CA ALA A 307 2.26 -22.53 -7.46
C ALA A 307 3.46 -21.57 -7.42
N GLU A 308 3.79 -20.97 -6.27
CA GLU A 308 4.99 -20.17 -6.08
C GLU A 308 6.25 -21.04 -5.98
N LEU A 309 6.21 -22.09 -5.16
CA LEU A 309 7.32 -23.00 -4.90
C LEU A 309 7.84 -23.67 -6.18
N ILE A 310 6.95 -24.21 -7.01
CA ILE A 310 7.36 -24.90 -8.25
C ILE A 310 8.04 -23.96 -9.26
N LYS A 311 7.81 -22.63 -9.21
CA LYS A 311 8.54 -21.69 -10.09
C LYS A 311 10.06 -21.79 -9.91
N SER A 312 10.49 -22.04 -8.68
CA SER A 312 11.90 -22.20 -8.32
C SER A 312 12.32 -23.67 -8.39
N TYR A 313 11.47 -24.59 -7.93
CA TYR A 313 11.82 -26.01 -7.86
C TYR A 313 11.83 -26.74 -9.22
N ASP A 314 11.10 -26.25 -10.22
CA ASP A 314 11.14 -26.78 -11.60
C ASP A 314 12.56 -26.79 -12.18
N LYS A 315 13.46 -25.92 -11.71
CA LYS A 315 14.85 -25.85 -12.16
C LYS A 315 15.76 -26.87 -11.48
N ILE A 316 15.26 -27.48 -10.41
CA ILE A 316 16.00 -28.38 -9.52
C ILE A 316 15.65 -29.82 -9.83
N ASP A 317 14.35 -30.12 -9.84
CA ASP A 317 13.82 -31.43 -10.20
C ASP A 317 12.49 -31.25 -10.95
N PRO A 318 12.54 -31.12 -12.29
CA PRO A 318 11.35 -30.99 -13.13
C PRO A 318 10.35 -32.14 -12.99
N ALA A 319 10.83 -33.37 -12.74
CA ALA A 319 9.97 -34.54 -12.69
C ALA A 319 9.15 -34.56 -11.40
N ALA A 320 9.77 -34.22 -10.27
CA ALA A 320 9.10 -34.13 -8.98
C ALA A 320 7.97 -33.08 -8.94
N THR A 321 8.01 -32.04 -9.80
CA THR A 321 6.95 -31.02 -9.83
C THR A 321 5.74 -31.38 -10.68
N LEU A 322 5.83 -32.40 -11.55
CA LEU A 322 4.74 -32.79 -12.46
C LEU A 322 3.42 -33.11 -11.74
N PRO A 323 3.40 -33.88 -10.62
CA PRO A 323 2.17 -34.13 -9.87
C PRO A 323 1.53 -32.84 -9.30
N ILE A 324 2.35 -31.87 -8.90
CA ILE A 324 1.86 -30.58 -8.40
C ILE A 324 1.28 -29.73 -9.54
N HIS A 325 1.93 -29.70 -10.70
CA HIS A 325 1.36 -29.03 -11.89
C HIS A 325 0.03 -29.67 -12.29
N ARG A 326 -0.09 -31.02 -12.26
CA ARG A 326 -1.32 -31.76 -12.52
C ARG A 326 -2.46 -31.30 -11.59
N ARG A 327 -2.23 -31.35 -10.26
CA ARG A 327 -3.19 -30.87 -9.24
C ARG A 327 -3.66 -29.44 -9.52
N LEU A 328 -2.73 -28.53 -9.84
CA LEU A 328 -3.05 -27.14 -10.12
C LEU A 328 -3.84 -26.94 -11.42
N VAL A 329 -3.63 -27.79 -12.44
CA VAL A 329 -4.48 -27.79 -13.65
C VAL A 329 -5.90 -28.21 -13.29
N GLU A 330 -6.05 -29.32 -12.55
CA GLU A 330 -7.37 -29.85 -12.17
C GLU A 330 -8.17 -28.81 -11.37
N GLN A 331 -7.52 -28.15 -10.40
CA GLN A 331 -8.14 -27.07 -9.63
C GLN A 331 -8.61 -25.91 -10.52
N GLN A 332 -7.78 -25.50 -11.49
CA GLN A 332 -8.16 -24.44 -12.44
C GLN A 332 -9.36 -24.83 -13.30
N LEU A 333 -9.58 -26.12 -13.56
CA LEU A 333 -10.67 -26.59 -14.41
C LEU A 333 -12.00 -26.82 -13.67
N ILE A 334 -12.04 -26.66 -12.34
CA ILE A 334 -13.29 -26.73 -11.55
C ILE A 334 -14.29 -25.69 -12.06
N GLU A 335 -13.86 -24.42 -12.13
CA GLU A 335 -14.70 -23.33 -12.60
C GLU A 335 -14.66 -23.20 -14.13
N ALA A 336 -15.85 -23.05 -14.73
CA ALA A 336 -16.00 -22.94 -16.17
C ALA A 336 -15.71 -21.52 -16.70
N ASP A 337 -14.50 -21.01 -16.43
CA ASP A 337 -14.07 -19.67 -16.83
C ASP A 337 -12.96 -19.67 -17.89
N ALA A 338 -13.03 -18.71 -18.80
CA ALA A 338 -12.10 -18.55 -19.90
C ALA A 338 -10.65 -18.26 -19.49
N ARG A 339 -10.47 -17.49 -18.41
CA ARG A 339 -9.15 -17.14 -17.89
C ARG A 339 -8.51 -18.39 -17.30
N HIS A 340 -9.30 -19.21 -16.60
CA HIS A 340 -8.84 -20.47 -16.04
C HIS A 340 -8.45 -21.48 -17.12
N TYR A 341 -9.24 -21.62 -18.19
CA TYR A 341 -8.87 -22.49 -19.32
C TYR A 341 -7.54 -22.11 -19.97
N ARG A 342 -7.31 -20.80 -20.15
CA ARG A 342 -6.03 -20.32 -20.69
C ARG A 342 -4.87 -20.56 -19.72
N ALA A 343 -5.08 -20.40 -18.42
CA ALA A 343 -4.07 -20.70 -17.42
C ALA A 343 -3.72 -22.20 -17.40
N ALA A 344 -4.73 -23.06 -17.45
CA ALA A 344 -4.59 -24.52 -17.53
C ALA A 344 -3.81 -24.95 -18.78
N ALA A 345 -4.20 -24.45 -19.97
CA ALA A 345 -3.51 -24.76 -21.22
C ALA A 345 -2.02 -24.38 -21.20
N ARG A 346 -1.68 -23.20 -20.64
CA ARG A 346 -0.28 -22.78 -20.45
C ARG A 346 0.48 -23.69 -19.48
N ARG A 347 -0.17 -24.13 -18.40
CA ARG A 347 0.43 -25.03 -17.43
C ARG A 347 0.66 -26.43 -18.01
N LEU A 348 -0.28 -26.96 -18.78
CA LEU A 348 -0.11 -28.23 -19.52
C LEU A 348 1.03 -28.15 -20.54
N ALA A 349 1.12 -27.06 -21.31
CA ALA A 349 2.25 -26.85 -22.23
C ALA A 349 3.60 -26.81 -21.47
N LYS A 350 3.62 -26.22 -20.28
CA LYS A 350 4.79 -26.25 -19.39
C LYS A 350 5.10 -27.66 -18.90
N MET A 351 4.10 -28.44 -18.46
CA MET A 351 4.28 -29.84 -18.06
C MET A 351 4.91 -30.67 -19.19
N ARG A 352 4.42 -30.53 -20.42
CA ARG A 352 5.02 -31.20 -21.59
C ARG A 352 6.49 -30.83 -21.78
N LYS A 353 6.83 -29.54 -21.61
CA LYS A 353 8.21 -29.07 -21.68
C LYS A 353 9.09 -29.65 -20.57
N LEU A 354 8.57 -29.76 -19.34
CA LEU A 354 9.31 -30.32 -18.20
C LEU A 354 9.51 -31.84 -18.34
N ALA A 355 8.55 -32.55 -18.92
CA ALA A 355 8.61 -34.00 -19.14
C ALA A 355 9.34 -34.42 -20.43
N ALA A 356 9.64 -33.47 -21.33
CA ALA A 356 10.25 -33.75 -22.63
C ALA A 356 11.60 -34.47 -22.47
N GLY A 357 11.74 -35.63 -23.13
CA GLY A 357 12.96 -36.45 -23.06
C GLY A 357 13.10 -37.28 -21.77
N THR A 358 12.05 -37.35 -20.95
CA THR A 358 11.96 -38.20 -19.76
C THR A 358 10.88 -39.27 -19.94
N ASP A 359 10.89 -40.30 -19.07
CA ASP A 359 9.88 -41.36 -19.07
C ASP A 359 8.46 -40.85 -18.74
N HIS A 360 8.33 -39.62 -18.20
CA HIS A 360 7.03 -39.00 -17.90
C HIS A 360 6.36 -38.33 -19.12
N SER A 361 7.04 -38.26 -20.28
CA SER A 361 6.47 -37.58 -21.46
C SER A 361 5.14 -38.21 -21.92
N ALA A 362 5.06 -39.54 -21.89
CA ALA A 362 3.86 -40.27 -22.28
C ALA A 362 2.71 -40.06 -21.27
N GLU A 363 3.03 -40.07 -19.97
CA GLU A 363 2.06 -39.87 -18.88
C GLU A 363 1.41 -38.47 -18.93
N VAL A 364 2.20 -37.44 -19.27
CA VAL A 364 1.68 -36.07 -19.43
C VAL A 364 0.77 -35.96 -20.65
N ASP A 365 1.14 -36.57 -21.77
CA ASP A 365 0.31 -36.55 -22.99
C ASP A 365 -0.99 -37.36 -22.80
N GLU A 366 -0.95 -38.48 -22.07
CA GLU A 366 -2.14 -39.25 -21.66
C GLU A 366 -3.07 -38.43 -20.76
N PHE A 367 -2.52 -37.74 -19.75
CA PHE A 367 -3.32 -36.84 -18.90
C PHE A 367 -4.04 -35.74 -19.70
N ILE A 368 -3.37 -35.16 -20.70
CA ILE A 368 -3.98 -34.15 -21.57
C ILE A 368 -5.14 -34.76 -22.36
N ALA A 369 -4.96 -35.96 -22.92
CA ALA A 369 -6.01 -36.67 -23.65
C ALA A 369 -7.22 -36.97 -22.74
N ASP A 370 -6.99 -37.40 -21.51
CA ASP A 370 -8.05 -37.66 -20.52
C ASP A 370 -8.82 -36.38 -20.18
N LEU A 371 -8.14 -35.24 -20.01
CA LEU A 371 -8.78 -33.96 -19.80
C LEU A 371 -9.62 -33.54 -21.01
N ARG A 372 -9.14 -33.80 -22.24
CA ARG A 372 -9.92 -33.52 -23.45
C ARG A 372 -11.21 -34.30 -23.50
N GLU A 373 -11.17 -35.61 -23.23
CA GLU A 373 -12.37 -36.45 -23.25
C GLU A 373 -13.34 -36.09 -22.12
N SER A 374 -12.82 -35.96 -20.89
CA SER A 374 -13.61 -35.60 -19.71
C SER A 374 -14.31 -34.24 -19.86
N HIS A 375 -13.68 -33.31 -20.60
CA HIS A 375 -14.21 -31.97 -20.85
C HIS A 375 -14.60 -31.73 -22.31
N ARG A 376 -14.96 -32.77 -23.08
CA ARG A 376 -15.34 -32.65 -24.51
C ARG A 376 -16.49 -31.68 -24.78
N ARG A 377 -17.37 -31.48 -23.79
CA ARG A 377 -18.52 -30.56 -23.86
C ARG A 377 -18.17 -29.09 -23.56
N ARG A 378 -16.89 -28.75 -23.36
CA ARG A 378 -16.40 -27.39 -23.10
C ARG A 378 -15.63 -26.85 -24.32
N PRO A 379 -16.31 -26.36 -25.38
CA PRO A 379 -15.65 -26.01 -26.65
C PRO A 379 -14.57 -24.94 -26.52
N ARG A 380 -14.75 -23.99 -25.58
CA ARG A 380 -13.75 -22.96 -25.32
C ARG A 380 -12.46 -23.51 -24.69
N LEU A 381 -12.55 -24.56 -23.89
CA LEU A 381 -11.38 -25.23 -23.32
C LEU A 381 -10.60 -25.96 -24.43
N GLN A 382 -11.31 -26.70 -25.29
CA GLN A 382 -10.71 -27.38 -26.44
C GLN A 382 -9.95 -26.40 -27.35
N GLN A 383 -10.55 -25.24 -27.65
CA GLN A 383 -9.88 -24.19 -28.43
C GLN A 383 -8.58 -23.66 -27.78
N GLU A 384 -8.54 -23.52 -26.45
CA GLU A 384 -7.31 -23.08 -25.77
C GLU A 384 -6.26 -24.20 -25.74
N PHE A 385 -6.66 -25.48 -25.71
CA PHE A 385 -5.74 -26.63 -25.83
C PHE A 385 -5.15 -26.74 -27.24
N ASP A 386 -5.99 -26.57 -28.27
CA ASP A 386 -5.57 -26.57 -29.68
C ASP A 386 -4.59 -25.41 -29.94
N ARG A 387 -4.91 -24.21 -29.43
CA ARG A 387 -4.02 -23.04 -29.53
C ARG A 387 -2.68 -23.27 -28.85
N ALA A 388 -2.64 -24.05 -27.77
CA ALA A 388 -1.43 -24.39 -27.06
C ALA A 388 -0.67 -25.60 -27.66
N GLY A 389 -1.18 -26.21 -28.74
CA GLY A 389 -0.55 -27.36 -29.40
C GLY A 389 -0.52 -28.61 -28.53
N LEU A 390 -1.53 -28.79 -27.67
CA LEU A 390 -1.64 -29.94 -26.78
C LEU A 390 -2.29 -31.13 -27.52
N PRO A 391 -1.77 -32.36 -27.35
CA PRO A 391 -2.30 -33.55 -28.01
C PRO A 391 -3.75 -33.86 -27.64
#